data_AF-A0A929GFE1-F1
#
_entry.id   AF-A0A929GFE1-F1
#
_cell.length_a   1.000
_cell.length_b   1.000
_cell.length_c   1.000
_cell.angle_alpha   90.00
_cell.angle_beta   90.00
_cell.angle_gamma   90.00
#
_symmetry.space_group_name_H-M   'P 1'
#
loop_
_entity.id
_entity.type
_entity.pdbx_description
1 polymer ?
#
loop_
_entity_poly.entity_id
_entity_poly.type
_entity_poly.pdbx_seq_one_letter_code
_entity_poly.pdbx_strand_id
1 'polypeptide(L)'
;MLNTLVERVDMYCCPNCFSDNFLQKHIAAVSNKKGKCSFCKTNNATLIKPDVLFDRFETLLNLYETDRNGVAINELIQNDWNVFAITVKRIQQKLLKAISCNKDLFKVKYKPVFLKDKKNVKQWEKFREELKHRNRFFPNNAPDRSHLEPFGKYIGLILNKGSQKFYRARINITDKPYPLSKMRKPPEKKATNGRANPIGIPYLYVASTIETAISEVRGYKGEIVTVAEFQMKSNLELADLRDPKNTISPFELNDEDELELIYKNMPYLTWE
;
A
#
# COMPACT_ATOMS: atom_id res chain seq x y z
N MET A 1 -51.08 13.79 17.72
CA MET A 1 -49.76 14.36 17.38
C MET A 1 -48.83 14.19 18.57
N LEU A 2 -48.05 13.11 18.59
CA LEU A 2 -46.93 12.96 19.53
C LEU A 2 -45.68 12.85 18.67
N ASN A 3 -44.97 13.98 18.59
CA ASN A 3 -43.73 14.15 17.86
C ASN A 3 -42.63 13.46 18.68
N THR A 4 -42.42 12.16 18.47
CA THR A 4 -41.22 11.48 18.97
C THR A 4 -40.04 11.91 18.12
N LEU A 5 -39.45 13.05 18.49
CA LEU A 5 -38.08 13.41 18.14
C LEU A 5 -37.16 12.38 18.81
N VAL A 6 -36.95 11.25 18.15
CA VAL A 6 -35.76 10.43 18.42
C VAL A 6 -34.59 11.30 18.02
N GLU A 7 -33.89 11.87 18.99
CA GLU A 7 -32.60 12.53 18.77
C GLU A 7 -31.74 11.57 17.94
N ARG A 8 -31.54 11.88 16.65
CA ARG A 8 -30.50 11.21 15.87
C ARG A 8 -29.20 11.59 16.54
N VAL A 9 -28.64 10.67 17.33
CA VAL A 9 -27.27 10.80 17.82
C VAL A 9 -26.39 10.88 16.57
N ASP A 10 -25.91 12.09 16.28
CA ASP A 10 -24.98 12.31 15.18
C ASP A 10 -23.78 11.37 15.35
N MET A 11 -23.60 10.47 14.39
CA MET A 11 -22.50 9.52 14.41
C MET A 11 -21.32 10.14 13.68
N TYR A 12 -20.13 10.04 14.27
CA TYR A 12 -18.89 10.55 13.68
C TYR A 12 -17.84 9.44 13.55
N CYS A 13 -17.16 9.38 12.42
CA CYS A 13 -16.00 8.52 12.20
C CYS A 13 -14.69 9.32 12.32
N CYS A 14 -13.55 8.64 12.25
CA CYS A 14 -12.22 9.22 12.42
C CYS A 14 -11.19 8.51 11.52
N PRO A 15 -9.96 9.04 11.39
CA PRO A 15 -8.90 8.41 10.60
C PRO A 15 -8.67 6.94 10.95
N ASN A 16 -8.65 6.60 12.25
CA ASN A 16 -8.44 5.22 12.74
C ASN A 16 -9.58 4.24 12.40
N CYS A 17 -10.63 4.66 11.68
CA CYS A 17 -11.61 3.72 11.13
C CYS A 17 -11.09 3.03 9.86
N PHE A 18 -10.09 3.61 9.20
CA PHE A 18 -9.64 3.26 7.86
C PHE A 18 -8.15 2.87 7.88
N SER A 19 -7.75 1.90 7.06
CA SER A 19 -6.33 1.58 6.82
C SER A 19 -5.77 2.37 5.63
N ASP A 20 -6.64 2.93 4.79
CA ASP A 20 -6.27 3.73 3.63
C ASP A 20 -5.58 5.06 4.02
N ASN A 21 -4.38 5.28 3.49
CA ASN A 21 -3.55 6.42 3.82
C ASN A 21 -4.17 7.76 3.40
N PHE A 22 -4.85 7.79 2.25
CA PHE A 22 -5.49 9.01 1.75
C PHE A 22 -6.65 9.40 2.66
N LEU A 23 -7.56 8.48 3.00
CA LEU A 23 -8.68 8.75 3.90
C LEU A 23 -8.20 9.22 5.27
N GLN A 24 -7.16 8.61 5.83
CA GLN A 24 -6.59 9.05 7.11
C GLN A 24 -6.12 10.51 7.06
N LYS A 25 -5.34 10.87 6.02
CA LYS A 25 -4.83 12.23 5.83
C LYS A 25 -5.95 13.22 5.52
N HIS A 26 -6.89 12.85 4.64
CA HIS A 26 -8.01 13.69 4.24
C HIS A 26 -8.88 14.04 5.45
N ILE A 27 -9.31 13.04 6.23
CA ILE A 27 -10.11 13.26 7.44
C ILE A 27 -9.35 14.12 8.45
N ALA A 28 -8.06 13.87 8.66
CA ALA A 28 -7.25 14.67 9.57
C ALA A 28 -7.14 16.15 9.14
N ALA A 29 -7.10 16.42 7.83
CA ALA A 29 -6.99 17.76 7.28
C ALA A 29 -8.31 18.54 7.29
N VAL A 30 -9.44 17.88 6.99
CA VAL A 30 -10.75 18.56 6.90
C VAL A 30 -11.54 18.58 8.21
N SER A 31 -11.15 17.76 9.19
CA SER A 31 -11.86 17.68 10.47
C SER A 31 -11.69 18.97 11.28
N ASN A 32 -12.82 19.48 11.77
CA ASN A 32 -12.90 20.64 12.67
C ASN A 32 -13.31 20.27 14.10
N LYS A 33 -13.39 18.97 14.41
CA LYS A 33 -13.93 18.46 15.68
C LYS A 33 -13.05 17.35 16.24
N LYS A 34 -12.91 17.31 17.56
CA LYS A 34 -12.30 16.19 18.28
C LYS A 34 -13.29 15.53 19.24
N GLY A 35 -13.10 14.25 19.51
CA GLY A 35 -13.91 13.52 20.48
C GLY A 35 -13.74 12.02 20.41
N LYS A 36 -14.75 11.29 20.88
CA LYS A 36 -14.79 9.83 20.80
C LYS A 36 -15.44 9.37 19.50
N CYS A 37 -14.74 8.57 18.73
CA CYS A 37 -15.26 8.00 17.49
C CYS A 37 -16.47 7.10 17.77
N SER A 38 -17.53 7.27 16.99
CA SER A 38 -18.76 6.48 17.13
C SER A 38 -18.60 5.02 16.67
N PHE A 39 -17.58 4.73 15.85
CA PHE A 39 -17.34 3.44 15.21
C PHE A 39 -16.20 2.67 15.87
N CYS A 40 -14.94 3.09 15.70
CA CYS A 40 -13.78 2.40 16.27
C CYS A 40 -13.49 2.74 17.74
N LYS A 41 -14.27 3.65 18.34
CA LYS A 41 -14.21 4.03 19.77
C LYS A 41 -12.92 4.72 20.24
N THR A 42 -12.00 5.03 19.33
CA THR A 42 -10.84 5.88 19.60
C THR A 42 -11.26 7.17 20.31
N ASN A 43 -10.66 7.47 21.45
CA ASN A 43 -10.86 8.71 22.18
C ASN A 43 -9.95 9.82 21.64
N ASN A 44 -10.35 11.07 21.79
CA ASN A 44 -9.59 12.25 21.37
C ASN A 44 -9.13 12.22 19.90
N ALA A 45 -9.90 11.57 19.03
CA ALA A 45 -9.64 11.52 17.60
C ALA A 45 -10.25 12.73 16.91
N THR A 46 -9.67 13.15 15.77
CA THR A 46 -10.36 14.04 14.83
C THR A 46 -11.57 13.34 14.25
N LEU A 47 -12.69 14.06 14.17
CA LEU A 47 -14.01 13.53 13.84
C LEU A 47 -14.57 14.17 12.57
N ILE A 48 -15.22 13.36 11.75
CA ILE A 48 -15.96 13.80 10.57
C ILE A 48 -17.31 13.10 10.52
N LYS A 49 -18.32 13.75 9.93
CA LYS A 49 -19.58 13.08 9.63
C LYS A 49 -19.37 12.09 8.47
N PRO A 50 -19.82 10.82 8.59
CA PRO A 50 -19.54 9.81 7.56
C PRO A 50 -20.08 10.13 6.17
N ASP A 51 -21.26 10.76 6.08
CA ASP A 51 -21.94 11.14 4.84
C ASP A 51 -21.12 12.11 3.96
N VAL A 52 -20.27 12.95 4.56
CA VAL A 52 -19.35 13.84 3.85
C VAL A 52 -18.31 13.06 3.02
N LEU A 53 -18.08 11.77 3.33
CA LEU A 53 -17.18 10.91 2.57
C LEU A 53 -17.86 10.27 1.36
N PHE A 54 -19.17 10.48 1.15
CA PHE A 54 -19.94 9.74 0.15
C PHE A 54 -19.41 9.92 -1.26
N ASP A 55 -19.15 11.15 -1.71
CA ASP A 55 -18.67 11.43 -3.06
C ASP A 55 -17.42 10.61 -3.43
N ARG A 56 -16.53 10.36 -2.47
CA ARG A 56 -15.34 9.51 -2.67
C ARG A 56 -15.66 8.02 -2.64
N PHE A 57 -16.60 7.62 -1.80
CA PHE A 57 -17.02 6.22 -1.72
C PHE A 57 -17.90 5.81 -2.89
N GLU A 58 -18.62 6.74 -3.51
CA GLU A 58 -19.49 6.48 -4.66
C GLU A 58 -18.71 5.88 -5.82
N THR A 59 -17.61 6.52 -6.23
CA THR A 59 -16.72 6.01 -7.30
C THR A 59 -16.20 4.61 -7.01
N LEU A 60 -15.80 4.33 -5.76
CA LEU A 60 -15.37 3.00 -5.33
C LEU A 60 -16.53 1.98 -5.36
N LEU A 61 -17.71 2.37 -4.89
CA LEU A 61 -18.88 1.49 -4.85
C LEU A 61 -19.38 1.14 -6.26
N ASN A 62 -19.20 2.04 -7.25
CA ASN A 62 -19.54 1.81 -8.66
C ASN A 62 -18.75 0.66 -9.31
N LEU A 63 -17.63 0.21 -8.72
CA LEU A 63 -16.91 -0.98 -9.15
C LEU A 63 -17.68 -2.29 -8.89
N TYR A 64 -18.80 -2.24 -8.16
CA TYR A 64 -19.53 -3.41 -7.70
C TYR A 64 -21.01 -3.31 -8.05
N GLU A 65 -21.56 -4.38 -8.62
CA GLU A 65 -22.98 -4.50 -8.95
C GLU A 65 -23.68 -5.53 -8.08
N THR A 66 -25.00 -5.42 -7.98
CA THR A 66 -25.80 -6.37 -7.18
C THR A 66 -25.84 -7.76 -7.82
N ASP A 67 -25.65 -8.81 -7.02
CA ASP A 67 -25.72 -10.20 -7.49
C ASP A 67 -26.26 -11.12 -6.39
N ARG A 68 -27.18 -12.03 -6.73
CA ARG A 68 -27.82 -12.93 -5.75
C ARG A 68 -26.84 -13.91 -5.10
N ASN A 69 -25.81 -14.30 -5.83
CA ASN A 69 -24.74 -15.21 -5.41
C ASN A 69 -23.49 -14.47 -4.94
N GLY A 70 -23.55 -13.13 -4.88
CA GLY A 70 -22.45 -12.29 -4.43
C GLY A 70 -22.15 -12.41 -2.93
N VAL A 71 -21.39 -11.43 -2.43
CA VAL A 71 -21.05 -11.30 -1.01
C VAL A 71 -21.37 -9.88 -0.50
N ALA A 72 -21.22 -9.63 0.80
CA ALA A 72 -21.48 -8.30 1.36
C ALA A 72 -20.43 -7.29 0.85
N ILE A 73 -20.87 -6.07 0.48
CA ILE A 73 -20.01 -5.05 -0.14
C ILE A 73 -18.81 -4.66 0.74
N ASN A 74 -18.97 -4.66 2.07
CA ASN A 74 -17.87 -4.36 3.00
C ASN A 74 -16.74 -5.40 2.91
N GLU A 75 -17.06 -6.65 2.55
CA GLU A 75 -16.07 -7.71 2.39
C GLU A 75 -15.31 -7.55 1.08
N LEU A 76 -15.98 -7.16 0.00
CA LEU A 76 -15.34 -6.90 -1.30
C LEU A 76 -14.34 -5.75 -1.19
N ILE A 77 -14.79 -4.58 -0.73
CA ILE A 77 -13.89 -3.41 -0.62
C ILE A 77 -12.77 -3.63 0.40
N GLN A 78 -12.99 -4.45 1.44
CA GLN A 78 -11.93 -4.83 2.36
C GLN A 78 -10.89 -5.74 1.69
N ASN A 79 -11.32 -6.74 0.93
CA ASN A 79 -10.40 -7.70 0.31
C ASN A 79 -9.62 -7.06 -0.85
N ASP A 80 -10.30 -6.26 -1.67
CA ASP A 80 -9.72 -5.63 -2.84
C ASP A 80 -8.81 -4.46 -2.46
N TRP A 81 -9.23 -3.61 -1.52
CA TRP A 81 -8.59 -2.32 -1.24
C TRP A 81 -8.16 -2.11 0.21
N ASN A 82 -8.40 -3.06 1.12
CA ASN A 82 -8.06 -2.96 2.54
C ASN A 82 -8.59 -1.68 3.23
N VAL A 83 -9.78 -1.20 2.86
CA VAL A 83 -10.29 0.13 3.28
C VAL A 83 -10.34 0.33 4.80
N PHE A 84 -10.83 -0.65 5.57
CA PHE A 84 -11.10 -0.47 6.99
C PHE A 84 -9.96 -0.99 7.88
N ALA A 85 -9.63 -0.22 8.91
CA ALA A 85 -8.82 -0.67 10.05
C ALA A 85 -9.69 -1.37 11.11
N ILE A 86 -11.00 -1.13 11.08
CA ILE A 86 -11.98 -1.80 11.95
C ILE A 86 -12.07 -3.27 11.55
N THR A 87 -11.72 -4.18 12.44
CA THR A 87 -11.77 -5.63 12.19
C THR A 87 -13.18 -6.22 12.30
N VAL A 88 -14.07 -5.58 13.07
CA VAL A 88 -15.43 -6.08 13.32
C VAL A 88 -16.35 -5.74 12.15
N LYS A 89 -16.70 -6.75 11.32
CA LYS A 89 -17.57 -6.61 10.14
C LYS A 89 -18.85 -5.81 10.39
N ARG A 90 -19.57 -6.06 11.50
CA ARG A 90 -20.81 -5.32 11.83
C ARG A 90 -20.58 -3.81 11.98
N ILE A 91 -19.42 -3.40 12.49
CA ILE A 91 -19.08 -1.98 12.64
C ILE A 91 -18.70 -1.38 11.28
N GLN A 92 -17.97 -2.12 10.43
CA GLN A 92 -17.72 -1.71 9.04
C GLN A 92 -19.03 -1.49 8.28
N GLN A 93 -19.98 -2.43 8.37
CA GLN A 93 -21.31 -2.32 7.75
C GLN A 93 -22.06 -1.09 8.26
N LYS A 94 -22.03 -0.85 9.57
CA LYS A 94 -22.66 0.34 10.16
C LYS A 94 -22.03 1.63 9.66
N LEU A 95 -20.71 1.67 9.53
CA LEU A 95 -19.98 2.82 8.99
C LEU A 95 -20.35 3.04 7.53
N LEU A 96 -20.32 1.99 6.70
CA LEU A 96 -20.61 2.13 5.28
C LEU A 96 -22.06 2.54 5.00
N LYS A 97 -23.03 2.06 5.80
CA LYS A 97 -24.43 2.56 5.76
C LYS A 97 -24.52 4.05 6.11
N ALA A 98 -23.69 4.52 7.05
CA ALA A 98 -23.66 5.92 7.45
C ALA A 98 -22.99 6.79 6.37
N ILE A 99 -21.95 6.29 5.70
CA ILE A 99 -21.29 6.96 4.58
C ILE A 99 -22.25 7.07 3.39
N SER A 100 -22.83 5.95 2.95
CA SER A 100 -23.68 5.93 1.75
C SER A 100 -25.10 6.48 1.96
N CYS A 101 -25.46 6.78 3.20
CA CYS A 101 -26.85 7.06 3.60
C CYS A 101 -27.87 5.99 3.16
N ASN A 102 -27.41 4.78 2.80
CA ASN A 102 -28.23 3.71 2.25
C ASN A 102 -28.44 2.60 3.30
N LYS A 103 -29.66 2.53 3.86
CA LYS A 103 -30.03 1.51 4.87
C LYS A 103 -30.10 0.09 4.30
N ASP A 104 -30.32 0.00 2.99
CA ASP A 104 -30.59 -1.23 2.25
C ASP A 104 -29.31 -1.81 1.62
N LEU A 105 -28.18 -1.12 1.74
CA LEU A 105 -26.87 -1.52 1.22
C LEU A 105 -26.46 -2.95 1.61
N PHE A 106 -26.98 -3.48 2.72
CA PHE A 106 -26.68 -4.85 3.19
C PHE A 106 -27.90 -5.77 3.19
N LYS A 107 -28.99 -5.38 2.52
CA LYS A 107 -30.12 -6.27 2.21
C LYS A 107 -29.89 -7.07 0.92
N VAL A 108 -28.94 -6.64 0.10
CA VAL A 108 -28.51 -7.29 -1.14
C VAL A 108 -27.04 -7.70 -1.03
N LYS A 109 -26.59 -8.50 -2.00
CA LYS A 109 -25.19 -8.90 -2.14
C LYS A 109 -24.63 -8.36 -3.46
N TYR A 110 -23.30 -8.36 -3.57
CA TYR A 110 -22.58 -7.70 -4.64
C TYR A 110 -21.51 -8.61 -5.24
N LYS A 111 -21.13 -8.30 -6.47
CA LYS A 111 -19.91 -8.81 -7.13
C LYS A 111 -19.21 -7.65 -7.84
N PRO A 112 -17.92 -7.78 -8.16
CA PRO A 112 -17.24 -6.82 -9.02
C PRO A 112 -17.89 -6.75 -10.41
N VAL A 113 -18.08 -5.52 -10.92
CA VAL A 113 -18.49 -5.28 -12.32
C VAL A 113 -17.38 -5.77 -13.26
N PHE A 114 -16.14 -5.44 -12.92
CA PHE A 114 -14.98 -5.83 -13.69
C PHE A 114 -14.42 -7.15 -13.19
N LEU A 115 -14.17 -8.07 -14.11
CA LEU A 115 -13.39 -9.26 -13.82
C LEU A 115 -11.91 -8.92 -13.94
N LYS A 116 -11.13 -9.23 -12.91
CA LYS A 116 -9.67 -9.29 -13.02
C LYS A 116 -9.34 -10.20 -14.19
N ASP A 117 -8.56 -9.72 -15.16
CA ASP A 117 -8.29 -10.52 -16.36
C ASP A 117 -7.55 -11.78 -15.95
N LYS A 118 -8.24 -12.93 -16.06
CA LYS A 118 -7.66 -14.24 -15.73
C LYS A 118 -6.39 -14.51 -16.55
N LYS A 119 -6.27 -13.91 -17.74
CA LYS A 119 -5.06 -13.96 -18.55
C LYS A 119 -3.91 -13.19 -17.89
N ASN A 120 -4.16 -11.97 -17.39
CA ASN A 120 -3.16 -11.16 -16.70
C ASN A 120 -2.68 -11.82 -15.40
N VAL A 121 -3.61 -12.37 -14.60
CA VAL A 121 -3.27 -13.14 -13.38
C VAL A 121 -2.38 -14.33 -13.74
N LYS A 122 -2.80 -15.16 -14.70
CA LYS A 122 -2.03 -16.33 -15.14
C LYS A 122 -0.68 -15.95 -15.76
N GLN A 123 -0.61 -14.86 -16.51
CA GLN A 123 0.64 -14.34 -17.07
C GLN A 123 1.58 -13.92 -15.95
N TRP A 124 1.08 -13.19 -14.96
CA TRP A 124 1.88 -12.76 -13.80
C TRP A 124 2.42 -13.96 -13.01
N GLU A 125 1.60 -14.97 -12.78
CA GLU A 125 2.04 -16.23 -12.17
C GLU A 125 3.16 -16.89 -12.98
N LYS A 126 2.97 -17.05 -14.29
CA LYS A 126 4.01 -17.60 -15.19
C LYS A 126 5.29 -16.79 -15.17
N PHE A 127 5.18 -15.46 -15.18
CA PHE A 127 6.30 -14.54 -15.09
C PHE A 127 7.07 -14.70 -13.78
N ARG A 128 6.37 -14.75 -12.64
CA ARG A 128 6.99 -14.97 -11.32
C ARG A 128 7.73 -16.30 -11.27
N GLU A 129 7.11 -17.36 -11.75
CA GLU A 129 7.74 -18.70 -11.79
C GLU A 129 8.94 -18.74 -12.74
N GLU A 130 8.86 -18.05 -13.88
CA GLU A 130 10.00 -17.89 -14.79
C GLU A 130 11.17 -17.15 -14.12
N LEU A 131 10.91 -16.04 -13.43
CA LEU A 131 11.94 -15.27 -12.71
C LEU A 131 12.59 -16.05 -11.56
N LYS A 132 11.81 -16.87 -10.85
CA LYS A 132 12.30 -17.67 -9.71
C LYS A 132 13.10 -18.90 -10.14
N HIS A 133 12.65 -19.59 -11.20
CA HIS A 133 13.09 -20.96 -11.48
C HIS A 133 13.64 -21.19 -12.88
N ARG A 134 13.53 -20.23 -13.82
CA ARG A 134 13.90 -20.47 -15.23
C ARG A 134 14.80 -19.40 -15.82
N ASN A 135 14.27 -18.22 -16.18
CA ASN A 135 14.98 -17.17 -16.90
C ASN A 135 14.73 -15.80 -16.26
N ARG A 136 15.64 -15.42 -15.36
CA ARG A 136 15.57 -14.16 -14.62
C ARG A 136 15.89 -12.93 -15.46
N PHE A 137 16.77 -13.05 -16.45
CA PHE A 137 17.35 -11.90 -17.14
C PHE A 137 16.56 -11.50 -18.38
N PHE A 138 15.98 -12.47 -19.09
CA PHE A 138 15.20 -12.24 -20.32
C PHE A 138 13.88 -13.03 -20.27
N PRO A 139 12.99 -12.69 -19.33
CA PRO A 139 11.74 -13.42 -19.15
C PRO A 139 10.80 -13.25 -20.36
N ASN A 140 10.26 -14.34 -20.85
CA ASN A 140 9.33 -14.36 -21.99
C ASN A 140 7.90 -14.00 -21.58
N ASN A 141 7.55 -14.20 -20.30
CA ASN A 141 6.20 -13.96 -19.79
C ASN A 141 6.05 -12.57 -19.16
N ALA A 142 7.01 -11.67 -19.35
CA ALA A 142 6.92 -10.31 -18.82
C ALA A 142 5.59 -9.65 -19.21
N PRO A 143 4.87 -9.01 -18.25
CA PRO A 143 3.69 -8.25 -18.60
C PRO A 143 4.09 -7.07 -19.50
N ASP A 144 3.15 -6.64 -20.33
CA ASP A 144 3.33 -5.43 -21.11
C ASP A 144 3.52 -4.24 -20.17
N ARG A 145 4.47 -3.36 -20.49
CA ARG A 145 4.77 -2.17 -19.70
C ARG A 145 3.53 -1.28 -19.54
N SER A 146 2.67 -1.20 -20.56
CA SER A 146 1.41 -0.44 -20.52
C SER A 146 0.46 -0.90 -19.41
N HIS A 147 0.52 -2.16 -18.97
CA HIS A 147 -0.28 -2.64 -17.85
C HIS A 147 0.27 -2.21 -16.49
N LEU A 148 1.55 -1.83 -16.42
CA LEU A 148 2.22 -1.42 -15.19
C LEU A 148 2.37 0.10 -15.05
N GLU A 149 2.42 0.82 -16.17
CA GLU A 149 2.53 2.28 -16.20
C GLU A 149 1.52 3.03 -15.32
N PRO A 150 0.23 2.64 -15.26
CA PRO A 150 -0.75 3.31 -14.41
C PRO A 150 -0.35 3.35 -12.93
N PHE A 151 0.35 2.33 -12.44
CA PHE A 151 0.75 2.25 -11.04
C PHE A 151 1.89 3.21 -10.68
N GLY A 152 2.70 3.64 -11.66
CA GLY A 152 3.87 4.48 -11.43
C GLY A 152 3.53 5.77 -10.69
N LYS A 153 2.38 6.38 -11.02
CA LYS A 153 1.86 7.59 -10.36
C LYS A 153 1.52 7.38 -8.88
N TYR A 154 1.12 6.16 -8.50
CA TYR A 154 0.57 5.84 -7.18
C TYR A 154 1.56 5.19 -6.21
N ILE A 155 2.60 4.57 -6.76
CA ILE A 155 3.69 4.01 -5.95
C ILE A 155 4.81 5.03 -5.73
N GLY A 156 4.65 6.28 -6.16
CA GLY A 156 5.66 7.33 -5.96
C GLY A 156 5.79 7.74 -4.49
N LEU A 157 7.02 7.74 -3.99
CA LEU A 157 7.38 8.24 -2.67
C LEU A 157 8.48 9.29 -2.79
N ILE A 158 8.18 10.48 -2.27
CA ILE A 158 9.17 11.55 -2.14
C ILE A 158 9.79 11.48 -0.75
N LEU A 159 11.10 11.25 -0.70
CA LEU A 159 11.90 11.45 0.51
C LEU A 159 12.57 12.82 0.41
N ASN A 160 12.30 13.67 1.40
CA ASN A 160 12.89 14.99 1.48
C ASN A 160 14.34 14.90 1.98
N LYS A 161 15.21 15.76 1.45
CA LYS A 161 16.60 15.85 1.91
C LYS A 161 16.67 15.93 3.43
N GLY A 162 17.44 15.03 4.03
CA GLY A 162 17.65 14.98 5.48
C GLY A 162 16.50 14.38 6.29
N SER A 163 15.39 13.94 5.66
CA SER A 163 14.27 13.31 6.37
C SER A 163 14.62 11.95 6.97
N GLN A 164 15.64 11.28 6.41
CA GLN A 164 16.08 9.97 6.85
C GLN A 164 17.57 9.74 6.56
N LYS A 165 18.19 8.92 7.40
CA LYS A 165 19.53 8.34 7.21
C LYS A 165 19.41 6.91 6.71
N PHE A 166 20.37 6.48 5.92
CA PHE A 166 20.47 5.11 5.44
C PHE A 166 21.76 4.45 5.89
N TYR A 167 21.76 3.13 5.97
CA TYR A 167 22.88 2.37 6.51
C TYR A 167 23.29 1.25 5.58
N ARG A 168 24.59 0.99 5.52
CA ARG A 168 25.13 -0.21 4.86
C ARG A 168 26.15 -0.88 5.73
N ALA A 169 26.04 -2.19 5.84
CA ALA A 169 26.99 -3.03 6.57
C ALA A 169 27.90 -3.81 5.61
N ARG A 170 29.09 -4.17 6.10
CA ARG A 170 30.00 -5.15 5.49
C ARG A 170 30.70 -5.96 6.59
N ILE A 171 30.77 -7.28 6.43
CA ILE A 171 31.57 -8.15 7.29
C ILE A 171 33.05 -7.83 7.07
N ASN A 172 33.76 -7.54 8.15
CA ASN A 172 35.18 -7.23 8.11
C ASN A 172 35.99 -8.49 7.80
N ILE A 173 36.82 -8.42 6.74
CA ILE A 173 37.75 -9.51 6.40
C ILE A 173 39.02 -9.44 7.27
N THR A 174 39.29 -8.27 7.84
CA THR A 174 40.44 -7.99 8.71
C THR A 174 39.94 -7.33 9.99
N ASP A 175 40.75 -7.27 11.05
CA ASP A 175 40.36 -6.56 12.28
C ASP A 175 40.16 -5.04 12.09
N LYS A 176 40.52 -4.51 10.93
CA LYS A 176 40.33 -3.10 10.57
C LYS A 176 38.95 -2.84 9.94
N PRO A 177 38.25 -1.76 10.35
CA PRO A 177 37.03 -1.32 9.68
C PRO A 177 37.26 -0.95 8.22
N TYR A 178 36.23 -1.09 7.38
CA TYR A 178 36.30 -0.61 6.00
C TYR A 178 36.35 0.91 5.94
N PRO A 179 37.23 1.50 5.11
CA PRO A 179 37.20 2.94 4.86
C PRO A 179 35.93 3.33 4.08
N LEU A 180 35.47 4.57 4.25
CA LEU A 180 34.24 5.08 3.61
C LEU A 180 34.24 4.91 2.08
N SER A 181 35.41 5.05 1.43
CA SER A 181 35.55 4.85 -0.02
C SER A 181 35.17 3.44 -0.48
N LYS A 182 35.22 2.43 0.40
CA LYS A 182 34.84 1.04 0.13
C LYS A 182 33.39 0.71 0.53
N MET A 183 32.66 1.67 1.12
CA MET A 183 31.27 1.48 1.54
C MET A 183 30.26 1.84 0.44
N ARG A 184 30.70 2.47 -0.66
CA ARG A 184 29.86 2.78 -1.84
C ARG A 184 29.56 1.52 -2.67
N LYS A 185 28.75 1.67 -3.74
CA LYS A 185 28.41 0.57 -4.68
C LYS A 185 29.68 -0.20 -5.09
N PRO A 186 29.60 -1.54 -5.25
CA PRO A 186 30.78 -2.32 -5.64
C PRO A 186 31.36 -1.80 -6.97
N PRO A 187 32.66 -1.97 -7.22
CA PRO A 187 33.23 -1.77 -8.55
C PRO A 187 32.52 -2.68 -9.57
N GLU A 188 32.42 -2.25 -10.83
CA GLU A 188 31.73 -2.99 -11.91
C GLU A 188 32.22 -4.44 -12.02
N LYS A 189 33.54 -4.64 -12.03
CA LYS A 189 34.18 -5.96 -12.08
C LYS A 189 33.91 -6.86 -10.87
N LYS A 190 33.36 -6.32 -9.79
CA LYS A 190 32.99 -7.03 -8.55
C LYS A 190 31.49 -7.00 -8.28
N ALA A 191 30.69 -6.50 -9.22
CA ALA A 191 29.24 -6.46 -9.10
C ALA A 191 28.68 -7.86 -9.37
N THR A 192 28.37 -8.58 -8.28
CA THR A 192 27.67 -9.86 -8.34
C THR A 192 26.18 -9.66 -8.55
N ASN A 193 25.47 -10.74 -8.86
CA ASN A 193 24.01 -10.73 -8.94
C ASN A 193 23.41 -10.34 -7.58
N GLY A 194 22.41 -9.46 -7.58
CA GLY A 194 21.65 -9.11 -6.37
C GLY A 194 20.15 -9.28 -6.59
N ARG A 195 19.33 -8.80 -5.64
CA ARG A 195 17.86 -8.89 -5.78
C ARG A 195 17.38 -8.10 -6.99
N ALA A 196 17.87 -6.87 -7.16
CA ALA A 196 17.42 -5.97 -8.22
C ALA A 196 18.46 -5.77 -9.34
N ASN A 197 19.76 -5.94 -9.07
CA ASN A 197 20.80 -5.65 -10.06
C ASN A 197 21.24 -6.91 -10.82
N PRO A 198 21.42 -6.84 -12.15
CA PRO A 198 22.05 -7.90 -12.91
C PRO A 198 23.56 -7.97 -12.64
N ILE A 199 24.18 -9.08 -13.07
CA ILE A 199 25.64 -9.26 -12.98
C ILE A 199 26.34 -8.15 -13.78
N GLY A 200 27.39 -7.57 -13.21
CA GLY A 200 28.20 -6.53 -13.87
C GLY A 200 27.66 -5.10 -13.75
N ILE A 201 26.40 -4.89 -13.33
CA ILE A 201 25.84 -3.55 -13.14
C ILE A 201 25.77 -3.22 -11.63
N PRO A 202 26.62 -2.30 -11.11
CA PRO A 202 26.73 -2.08 -9.67
C PRO A 202 25.62 -1.16 -9.13
N TYR A 203 24.86 -1.68 -8.17
CA TYR A 203 23.85 -0.92 -7.42
C TYR A 203 24.32 -0.66 -5.98
N LEU A 204 23.79 0.38 -5.34
CA LEU A 204 24.01 0.65 -3.92
C LEU A 204 22.79 0.17 -3.11
N TYR A 205 22.97 -0.91 -2.34
CA TYR A 205 21.98 -1.35 -1.36
C TYR A 205 22.25 -0.69 -0.02
N VAL A 206 21.21 -0.13 0.57
CA VAL A 206 21.19 0.46 1.91
C VAL A 206 19.90 0.09 2.62
N ALA A 207 19.91 0.13 3.95
CA ALA A 207 18.76 -0.11 4.80
C ALA A 207 18.33 1.18 5.53
N SER A 208 17.09 1.19 6.01
CA SER A 208 16.51 2.28 6.80
C SER A 208 17.01 2.30 8.26
N THR A 209 17.54 1.19 8.76
CA THR A 209 18.05 1.03 10.13
C THR A 209 19.40 0.30 10.14
N ILE A 210 20.14 0.45 11.24
CA ILE A 210 21.44 -0.21 11.43
C ILE A 210 21.23 -1.73 11.56
N GLU A 211 20.22 -2.15 12.30
CA GLU A 211 19.88 -3.54 12.59
C GLU A 211 19.55 -4.29 11.29
N THR A 212 18.75 -3.68 10.40
CA THR A 212 18.44 -4.26 9.09
C THR A 212 19.69 -4.34 8.22
N ALA A 213 20.56 -3.31 8.23
CA ALA A 213 21.80 -3.36 7.47
C ALA A 213 22.69 -4.53 7.92
N ILE A 214 22.85 -4.73 9.24
CA ILE A 214 23.62 -5.85 9.82
C ILE A 214 22.95 -7.18 9.49
N SER A 215 21.63 -7.29 9.59
CA SER A 215 20.91 -8.52 9.25
C SER A 215 21.07 -8.93 7.79
N GLU A 216 21.12 -7.98 6.85
CA GLU A 216 21.26 -8.25 5.42
C GLU A 216 22.64 -8.79 5.01
N VAL A 217 23.69 -8.57 5.82
CA VAL A 217 25.02 -9.16 5.52
C VAL A 217 25.12 -10.64 5.88
N ARG A 218 24.17 -11.18 6.66
CA ARG A 218 24.08 -12.60 7.03
C ARG A 218 25.37 -13.16 7.65
N GLY A 219 26.03 -12.38 8.51
CA GLY A 219 27.24 -12.80 9.20
C GLY A 219 26.99 -13.85 10.29
N TYR A 220 28.05 -14.53 10.69
CA TYR A 220 28.05 -15.49 11.80
C TYR A 220 28.25 -14.79 13.16
N LYS A 221 27.85 -15.47 14.24
CA LYS A 221 28.03 -14.96 15.60
C LYS A 221 29.53 -14.78 15.89
N GLY A 222 29.92 -13.58 16.31
CA GLY A 222 31.31 -13.22 16.62
C GLY A 222 32.04 -12.47 15.50
N GLU A 223 31.45 -12.35 14.30
CA GLU A 223 32.04 -11.52 13.25
C GLU A 223 31.91 -10.03 13.53
N ILE A 224 32.94 -9.27 13.19
CA ILE A 224 32.95 -7.81 13.30
C ILE A 224 32.44 -7.23 11.99
N VAL A 225 31.52 -6.27 12.08
CA VAL A 225 30.87 -5.64 10.93
C VAL A 225 31.15 -4.14 10.95
N THR A 226 31.56 -3.58 9.80
CA THR A 226 31.60 -2.14 9.61
C THR A 226 30.24 -1.65 9.10
N VAL A 227 29.67 -0.64 9.76
CA VAL A 227 28.46 0.04 9.31
C VAL A 227 28.80 1.47 8.89
N ALA A 228 28.33 1.87 7.71
CA ALA A 228 28.43 3.25 7.24
C ALA A 228 27.04 3.89 7.17
N GLU A 229 26.96 5.13 7.64
CA GLU A 229 25.79 6.00 7.50
C GLU A 229 25.87 6.79 6.19
N PHE A 230 24.73 6.91 5.51
CA PHE A 230 24.53 7.67 4.29
C PHE A 230 23.46 8.71 4.52
N GLN A 231 23.71 9.92 4.02
CA GLN A 231 22.76 11.02 4.02
C GLN A 231 22.44 11.44 2.59
N MET A 232 21.17 11.77 2.37
CA MET A 232 20.68 12.24 1.08
C MET A 232 21.23 13.62 0.76
N LYS A 233 21.73 13.81 -0.46
CA LYS A 233 22.23 15.12 -0.94
C LYS A 233 21.13 16.01 -1.51
N SER A 234 20.04 15.41 -1.96
CA SER A 234 18.86 16.02 -2.58
C SER A 234 17.60 15.23 -2.18
N ASN A 235 16.42 15.75 -2.54
CA ASN A 235 15.20 14.94 -2.49
C ASN A 235 15.37 13.71 -3.40
N LEU A 236 14.73 12.61 -3.03
CA LEU A 236 14.68 11.39 -3.82
C LEU A 236 13.23 11.08 -4.16
N GLU A 237 12.98 10.74 -5.42
CA GLU A 237 11.73 10.16 -5.88
C GLU A 237 11.97 8.66 -6.07
N LEU A 238 11.21 7.85 -5.35
CA LEU A 238 11.38 6.40 -5.26
C LEU A 238 10.05 5.69 -5.55
N ALA A 239 10.12 4.47 -6.06
CA ALA A 239 8.97 3.58 -6.08
C ALA A 239 8.83 2.88 -4.71
N ASP A 240 7.71 3.09 -4.03
CA ASP A 240 7.33 2.44 -2.78
C ASP A 240 6.58 1.13 -3.05
N LEU A 241 7.35 0.04 -2.98
CA LEU A 241 6.85 -1.31 -3.20
C LEU A 241 6.55 -2.05 -1.89
N ARG A 242 6.57 -1.38 -0.74
CA ARG A 242 6.42 -2.02 0.58
C ARG A 242 5.00 -2.50 0.81
N ASP A 243 4.02 -1.68 0.43
CA ASP A 243 2.60 -1.97 0.63
C ASP A 243 1.72 -1.28 -0.42
N PRO A 244 1.78 -1.72 -1.69
CA PRO A 244 1.04 -1.09 -2.78
C PRO A 244 -0.47 -1.00 -2.54
N LYS A 245 -1.06 -1.96 -1.80
CA LYS A 245 -2.49 -1.95 -1.47
C LYS A 245 -2.89 -0.76 -0.59
N ASN A 246 -2.00 -0.31 0.29
CA ASN A 246 -2.28 0.81 1.20
C ASN A 246 -1.77 2.15 0.65
N THR A 247 -0.85 2.15 -0.32
CA THR A 247 -0.39 3.38 -1.00
C THR A 247 -1.27 3.76 -2.18
N ILE A 248 -1.81 2.78 -2.91
CA ILE A 248 -2.70 3.01 -4.05
C ILE A 248 -4.13 3.12 -3.52
N SER A 249 -4.56 4.36 -3.28
CA SER A 249 -5.87 4.64 -2.72
C SER A 249 -6.93 4.79 -3.83
N PRO A 250 -8.04 4.04 -3.81
CA PRO A 250 -9.13 4.25 -4.75
C PRO A 250 -9.83 5.61 -4.55
N PHE A 251 -9.52 6.32 -3.46
CA PHE A 251 -10.13 7.61 -3.11
C PHE A 251 -9.31 8.82 -3.59
N GLU A 252 -8.10 8.58 -4.11
CA GLU A 252 -7.26 9.59 -4.78
C GLU A 252 -7.45 9.57 -6.31
N LEU A 253 -8.01 8.50 -6.85
CA LEU A 253 -8.34 8.35 -8.26
C LEU A 253 -9.61 9.16 -8.57
N ASN A 254 -9.50 10.16 -9.42
CA ASN A 254 -10.60 11.07 -9.75
C ASN A 254 -11.40 10.63 -10.99
N ASP A 255 -11.05 9.49 -11.59
CA ASP A 255 -11.63 8.98 -12.84
C ASP A 255 -12.01 7.50 -12.70
N GLU A 256 -13.22 7.14 -13.14
CA GLU A 256 -13.73 5.77 -13.12
C GLU A 256 -12.90 4.87 -14.03
N ASP A 257 -12.43 5.37 -15.18
CA ASP A 257 -11.60 4.60 -16.13
C ASP A 257 -10.24 4.25 -15.50
N GLU A 258 -9.67 5.17 -14.72
CA GLU A 258 -8.42 4.96 -14.01
C GLU A 258 -8.59 3.94 -12.88
N LEU A 259 -9.68 4.05 -12.12
CA LEU A 259 -10.01 3.11 -11.06
C LEU A 259 -10.28 1.70 -11.61
N GLU A 260 -10.99 1.57 -12.73
CA GLU A 260 -11.18 0.32 -13.46
C GLU A 260 -9.85 -0.28 -13.91
N LEU A 261 -8.99 0.53 -14.53
CA LEU A 261 -7.67 0.11 -15.02
C LEU A 261 -6.79 -0.42 -13.88
N ILE A 262 -6.75 0.30 -12.76
CA ILE A 262 -6.05 -0.15 -11.55
C ILE A 262 -6.67 -1.45 -11.05
N TYR A 263 -7.99 -1.51 -10.89
CA TYR A 263 -8.69 -2.68 -10.37
C TYR A 263 -8.43 -3.95 -11.20
N LYS A 264 -8.49 -3.86 -12.54
CA LYS A 264 -8.23 -5.00 -13.45
C LYS A 264 -6.79 -5.51 -13.35
N ASN A 265 -5.85 -4.64 -13.02
CA ASN A 265 -4.42 -4.91 -12.98
C ASN A 265 -3.86 -5.06 -11.55
N MET A 266 -4.69 -4.90 -10.51
CA MET A 266 -4.33 -5.14 -9.10
C MET A 266 -3.58 -6.45 -8.84
N PRO A 267 -3.84 -7.59 -9.53
CA PRO A 267 -3.04 -8.80 -9.35
C PRO A 267 -1.52 -8.63 -9.50
N TYR A 268 -1.05 -7.61 -10.23
CA TYR A 268 0.39 -7.31 -10.34
C TYR A 268 0.99 -6.72 -9.04
N LEU A 269 0.15 -6.17 -8.17
CA LEU A 269 0.54 -5.43 -6.97
C LEU A 269 0.32 -6.19 -5.68
N THR A 270 -0.44 -7.29 -5.74
CA THR A 270 -0.95 -7.98 -4.58
C THR A 270 -0.34 -9.37 -4.48
N TRP A 271 0.10 -9.72 -3.26
CA TRP A 271 0.54 -11.06 -2.91
C TRP A 271 -0.67 -11.80 -2.31
N GLU A 272 -0.96 -13.00 -2.82
CA GLU A 272 -1.80 -13.99 -2.12
C GLU A 272 -0.89 -14.92 -1.33
#